data_AF-A0A1B1E5K0-F1
#
_entry.id   AF-A0A1B1E5K0-F1
#
_cell.length_a   1.000
_cell.length_b   1.000
_cell.length_c   1.000
_cell.angle_alpha   90.00
_cell.angle_beta   90.00
_cell.angle_gamma   90.00
#
_symmetry.space_group_name_H-M   'P 1'
#
loop_
_entity.id
_entity.type
_entity.pdbx_description
1 polymer ?
#
loop_
_entity_poly.entity_id
_entity_poly.type
_entity_poly.pdbx_seq_one_letter_code
_entity_poly.pdbx_strand_id
1 'polypeptide(L)'
;MRNSRKCNFRRLSLFASLSVMFLCGSTFVSKNDTNVVKTFCEEESSCQREQVFGRILGQAGVQGVLSARNELMSFRRRSIYSQMDKLMDCLFRGFLDTLMWFTEEVYKSDGSGASEDTAVIEKIIRKQMYTEGVTLSNRTVTNEVQRTKERHEEIAAQGTTSEVVRRMMKIYELENNLSKETMKKVSAPNRTESIHDILNTEKIKLKIKKKLGIIPYNYDGVIIDSVASRIIGRVTDISKDENIM
;
A
#
# COMPACT_ATOMS: atom_id res chain seq x y z
N MET A 1 51.45 0.44 43.28
CA MET A 1 50.62 0.48 44.50
C MET A 1 49.15 0.72 44.14
N ARG A 2 48.29 -0.19 44.62
CA ARG A 2 46.85 -0.10 44.94
C ARG A 2 45.80 0.34 43.89
N ASN A 3 45.18 -0.68 43.28
CA ASN A 3 43.75 -1.06 43.34
C ASN A 3 42.66 0.02 43.51
N SER A 4 41.62 -0.05 42.66
CA SER A 4 40.31 -0.63 43.05
C SER A 4 39.35 -0.74 41.86
N ARG A 5 39.03 -1.98 41.48
CA ARG A 5 37.85 -2.36 40.71
C ARG A 5 36.60 -2.22 41.59
N LYS A 6 35.51 -1.68 41.04
CA LYS A 6 34.15 -2.06 41.45
C LYS A 6 33.24 -2.19 40.23
N CYS A 7 33.12 -3.42 39.74
CA CYS A 7 31.89 -3.87 39.09
C CYS A 7 30.78 -3.92 40.15
N ASN A 8 29.56 -3.51 39.80
CA ASN A 8 28.36 -4.05 40.41
C ASN A 8 27.36 -4.42 39.31
N PHE A 9 27.21 -5.73 39.17
CA PHE A 9 26.20 -6.43 38.40
C PHE A 9 24.95 -6.60 39.29
N ARG A 10 23.79 -6.75 38.66
CA ARG A 10 22.47 -7.18 39.20
C ARG A 10 21.56 -6.07 39.74
N ARG A 11 20.47 -5.81 39.01
CA ARG A 11 19.15 -6.47 39.17
C ARG A 11 18.18 -5.90 38.12
N LEU A 12 17.90 -6.68 37.08
CA LEU A 12 16.67 -7.46 36.91
C LEU A 12 15.54 -6.62 36.29
N SER A 13 15.51 -6.69 34.95
CA SER A 13 14.37 -6.43 34.10
C SER A 13 13.17 -7.29 34.50
N LEU A 14 12.04 -6.67 34.79
CA LEU A 14 10.73 -7.32 34.80
C LEU A 14 9.89 -6.68 33.68
N PHE A 15 9.93 -7.30 32.51
CA PHE A 15 8.88 -7.11 31.51
C PHE A 15 7.73 -8.05 31.89
N ALA A 16 6.64 -7.48 32.40
CA ALA A 16 5.38 -8.19 32.53
C ALA A 16 4.65 -8.11 31.18
N SER A 17 4.75 -9.18 30.38
CA SER A 17 3.89 -9.38 29.21
C SER A 17 2.54 -9.92 29.69
N LEU A 18 1.51 -9.08 29.72
CA LEU A 18 0.14 -9.52 29.95
C LEU A 18 -0.45 -10.01 28.62
N SER A 19 -0.41 -11.32 28.41
CA SER A 19 -1.04 -11.98 27.25
C SER A 19 -2.52 -12.20 27.54
N VAL A 20 -3.40 -11.42 26.91
CA VAL A 20 -4.85 -11.71 26.92
C VAL A 20 -5.17 -12.58 25.71
N MET A 21 -5.39 -13.88 25.97
CA MET A 21 -5.92 -14.83 25.01
C MET A 21 -7.45 -14.73 25.01
N PHE A 22 -8.04 -14.23 23.92
CA PHE A 22 -9.47 -14.41 23.68
C PHE A 22 -9.69 -15.75 22.94
N LEU A 23 -10.03 -16.78 23.72
CA LEU A 23 -10.66 -18.01 23.23
C LEU A 23 -12.16 -17.74 23.07
N CYS A 24 -12.60 -17.35 21.88
CA CYS A 24 -14.01 -17.48 21.50
C CYS A 24 -14.22 -18.87 20.91
N GLY A 25 -14.62 -19.80 21.77
CA GLY A 25 -15.32 -21.00 21.36
C GLY A 25 -16.76 -20.65 21.03
N SER A 26 -17.19 -21.00 19.82
CA SER A 26 -18.59 -21.09 19.45
C SER A 26 -18.83 -22.47 18.89
N THR A 27 -19.37 -23.33 19.74
CA THR A 27 -20.02 -24.59 19.38
C THR A 27 -21.18 -24.31 18.43
N PHE A 28 -21.12 -24.81 17.21
CA PHE A 28 -22.33 -25.10 16.44
C PHE A 28 -22.29 -26.55 15.96
N VAL A 29 -22.89 -27.40 16.78
CA VAL A 29 -23.45 -28.68 16.36
C VAL A 29 -24.79 -28.36 15.72
N SER A 30 -24.96 -28.69 14.44
CA SER A 30 -26.27 -29.07 13.91
C SER A 30 -26.07 -30.22 12.93
N LYS A 31 -26.47 -31.41 13.39
CA LYS A 31 -26.76 -32.58 12.57
C LYS A 31 -28.16 -32.40 11.99
N ASN A 32 -28.33 -32.54 10.69
CA ASN A 32 -29.08 -33.67 10.12
C ASN A 32 -29.05 -33.69 8.59
N ASP A 33 -28.99 -34.92 8.10
CA ASP A 33 -28.99 -35.39 6.72
C ASP A 33 -30.22 -34.97 5.91
N THR A 34 -30.09 -34.91 4.57
CA THR A 34 -30.67 -35.94 3.68
C THR A 34 -30.38 -35.65 2.20
N ASN A 35 -29.90 -36.69 1.52
CA ASN A 35 -29.90 -36.83 0.07
C ASN A 35 -31.34 -36.91 -0.45
N VAL A 36 -31.67 -36.17 -1.52
CA VAL A 36 -32.70 -36.57 -2.49
C VAL A 36 -32.24 -36.20 -3.91
N VAL A 37 -32.05 -37.25 -4.71
CA VAL A 37 -31.93 -37.22 -6.17
C VAL A 37 -33.33 -37.26 -6.80
N LYS A 38 -33.57 -36.49 -7.87
CA LYS A 38 -34.48 -36.77 -9.03
C LYS A 38 -34.40 -35.58 -10.03
N THR A 39 -33.72 -35.70 -11.16
CA THR A 39 -34.18 -36.10 -12.53
C THR A 39 -35.10 -35.11 -13.28
N PHE A 40 -34.51 -34.56 -14.37
CA PHE A 40 -35.01 -34.41 -15.76
C PHE A 40 -36.05 -33.34 -16.22
N CYS A 41 -35.68 -32.76 -17.39
CA CYS A 41 -36.45 -32.35 -18.59
C CYS A 41 -36.58 -30.84 -18.96
N GLU A 42 -35.90 -30.52 -20.09
CA GLU A 42 -36.32 -29.79 -21.33
C GLU A 42 -36.89 -28.37 -21.24
N GLU A 43 -36.18 -27.38 -21.84
CA GLU A 43 -36.48 -26.68 -23.13
C GLU A 43 -37.77 -25.84 -23.06
N GLU A 44 -37.78 -24.50 -23.17
CA GLU A 44 -37.56 -23.73 -24.40
C GLU A 44 -37.41 -22.21 -24.11
N SER A 45 -36.55 -21.58 -24.91
CA SER A 45 -36.56 -20.20 -25.41
C SER A 45 -37.39 -19.09 -24.73
N SER A 46 -36.69 -18.06 -24.23
CA SER A 46 -37.05 -16.69 -24.61
C SER A 46 -35.79 -15.82 -24.72
N CYS A 47 -35.62 -15.23 -25.90
CA CYS A 47 -34.52 -14.31 -26.20
C CYS A 47 -34.69 -13.03 -25.39
N GLN A 48 -33.87 -12.85 -24.35
CA GLN A 48 -33.52 -11.52 -23.87
C GLN A 48 -32.01 -11.36 -23.98
N ARG A 49 -31.58 -10.22 -24.54
CA ARG A 49 -30.20 -9.77 -24.60
C ARG A 49 -29.64 -9.68 -23.18
N GLU A 50 -29.11 -10.78 -22.66
CA GLU A 50 -28.18 -10.75 -21.54
C GLU A 50 -26.89 -10.10 -22.03
N GLN A 51 -26.55 -8.97 -21.41
CA GLN A 51 -25.18 -8.49 -21.40
C GLN A 51 -24.31 -9.64 -20.92
N VAL A 52 -23.49 -10.18 -21.82
CA VAL A 52 -22.48 -11.19 -21.50
C VAL A 52 -21.40 -10.51 -20.65
N PHE A 53 -21.69 -10.27 -19.37
CA PHE A 53 -20.68 -10.27 -18.32
C PHE A 53 -20.26 -11.72 -18.15
N GLY A 54 -19.43 -12.17 -19.09
CA GLY A 54 -18.92 -13.53 -19.17
C GLY A 54 -18.18 -13.88 -17.88
N ARG A 55 -18.86 -14.68 -17.05
CA ARG A 55 -18.32 -15.40 -15.91
C ARG A 55 -17.07 -16.18 -16.32
N ILE A 56 -15.89 -15.59 -16.12
CA ILE A 56 -14.62 -16.31 -15.96
C ILE A 56 -14.11 -15.98 -14.54
N LEU A 57 -14.92 -16.27 -13.52
CA LEU A 57 -14.72 -15.75 -12.15
C LEU A 57 -14.52 -16.84 -11.07
N GLY A 58 -14.41 -18.12 -11.45
CA GLY A 58 -14.26 -19.21 -10.46
C GLY A 58 -12.81 -19.62 -10.12
N GLN A 59 -11.86 -19.45 -11.05
CA GLN A 59 -10.47 -19.92 -10.89
C GLN A 59 -9.41 -18.85 -11.22
N ALA A 60 -9.74 -17.89 -12.09
CA ALA A 60 -8.84 -16.80 -12.47
C ALA A 60 -8.67 -15.74 -11.36
N GLY A 61 -9.69 -15.51 -10.53
CA GLY A 61 -9.63 -14.53 -9.44
C GLY A 61 -8.64 -14.92 -8.34
N VAL A 62 -8.66 -16.18 -7.89
CA VAL A 62 -7.75 -16.69 -6.84
C VAL A 62 -6.30 -16.75 -7.34
N GLN A 63 -6.09 -17.12 -8.60
CA GLN A 63 -4.76 -17.15 -9.21
C GLN A 63 -4.22 -15.73 -9.50
N GLY A 64 -5.11 -14.78 -9.85
CA GLY A 64 -4.80 -13.37 -9.97
C GLY A 64 -4.28 -12.76 -8.67
N VAL A 65 -4.95 -13.01 -7.55
CA VAL A 65 -4.55 -12.55 -6.19
C VAL A 65 -3.20 -13.14 -5.77
N LEU A 66 -2.97 -14.44 -6.00
CA LEU A 66 -1.68 -15.08 -5.68
C LEU A 66 -0.53 -14.55 -6.55
N SER A 67 -0.77 -14.28 -7.85
CA SER A 67 0.24 -13.67 -8.71
C SER A 67 0.55 -12.23 -8.30
N ALA A 68 -0.48 -11.43 -8.01
CA ALA A 68 -0.32 -10.06 -7.54
C ALA A 68 0.42 -10.03 -6.19
N ARG A 69 0.13 -10.96 -5.28
CA ARG A 69 0.82 -11.08 -3.99
C ARG A 69 2.31 -11.38 -4.16
N ASN A 70 2.68 -12.34 -5.01
CA ASN A 70 4.09 -12.66 -5.26
C ASN A 70 4.84 -11.50 -5.92
N GLU A 71 4.17 -10.78 -6.82
CA GLU A 71 4.71 -9.57 -7.44
C GLU A 71 4.87 -8.42 -6.43
N LEU A 72 3.88 -8.18 -5.57
CA LEU A 72 3.93 -7.18 -4.48
C LEU A 72 5.08 -7.46 -3.52
N MET A 73 5.32 -8.74 -3.20
CA MET A 73 6.45 -9.14 -2.37
C MET A 73 7.81 -8.81 -3.02
N SER A 74 7.90 -8.80 -4.36
CA SER A 74 9.12 -8.40 -5.07
C SER A 74 9.45 -6.90 -4.88
N PHE A 75 8.43 -6.05 -4.70
CA PHE A 75 8.59 -4.61 -4.42
C PHE A 75 8.93 -4.31 -2.95
N ARG A 76 8.84 -5.29 -2.05
CA ARG A 76 9.11 -5.11 -0.60
C ARG A 76 10.60 -5.04 -0.24
N ARG A 77 11.51 -5.11 -1.21
CA ARG A 77 12.97 -5.12 -0.96
C ARG A 77 13.40 -3.84 -0.22
N ARG A 78 14.18 -4.01 0.86
CA ARG A 78 14.72 -2.88 1.63
C ARG A 78 15.79 -2.16 0.84
N SER A 79 15.65 -0.84 0.70
CA SER A 79 16.76 0.03 0.32
C SER A 79 17.41 0.54 1.61
N ILE A 80 18.61 0.05 1.94
CA ILE A 80 19.34 0.47 3.17
C ILE A 80 20.30 1.59 2.78
N TYR A 81 19.79 2.81 2.66
CA TYR A 81 20.62 3.94 2.23
C TYR A 81 20.47 5.20 3.10
N SER A 82 19.37 5.41 3.84
CA SER A 82 19.22 6.51 4.81
C SER A 82 17.98 6.37 5.71
N GLN A 83 17.87 7.20 6.77
CA GLN A 83 16.65 7.31 7.59
C GLN A 83 15.44 7.80 6.77
N MET A 84 15.65 8.68 5.80
CA MET A 84 14.58 9.16 4.90
C MET A 84 14.11 8.06 3.95
N ASP A 85 15.03 7.23 3.45
CA ASP A 85 14.64 6.06 2.65
C ASP A 85 13.81 5.08 3.48
N LYS A 86 14.19 4.84 4.74
CA LYS A 86 13.43 4.00 5.66
C LYS A 86 12.00 4.52 5.86
N LEU A 87 11.84 5.82 6.08
CA LEU A 87 10.54 6.47 6.25
C LEU A 87 9.67 6.33 4.98
N MET A 88 10.20 6.71 3.82
CA MET A 88 9.46 6.62 2.55
C MET A 88 9.10 5.18 2.20
N ASP A 89 10.05 4.25 2.35
CA ASP A 89 9.80 2.84 2.10
C ASP A 89 8.80 2.24 3.12
N CYS A 90 8.73 2.77 4.35
CA CYS A 90 7.73 2.36 5.34
C CYS A 90 6.32 2.73 4.88
N LEU A 91 6.12 3.96 4.40
CA LEU A 91 4.84 4.41 3.84
C LEU A 91 4.47 3.62 2.57
N PHE A 92 5.45 3.39 1.70
CA PHE A 92 5.25 2.58 0.50
C PHE A 92 4.86 1.14 0.83
N ARG A 93 5.49 0.51 1.84
CA ARG A 93 5.08 -0.81 2.33
C ARG A 93 3.68 -0.80 2.94
N GLY A 94 3.31 0.27 3.64
CA GLY A 94 1.94 0.47 4.13
C GLY A 94 0.95 0.43 2.96
N PHE A 95 1.25 1.14 1.87
CA PHE A 95 0.47 1.07 0.64
C PHE A 95 0.42 -0.33 0.01
N LEU A 96 1.53 -1.08 -0.02
CA LEU A 96 1.52 -2.45 -0.55
C LEU A 96 0.56 -3.34 0.25
N ASP A 97 0.59 -3.22 1.58
CA ASP A 97 -0.29 -3.98 2.47
C ASP A 97 -1.76 -3.53 2.31
N THR A 98 -2.05 -2.24 2.10
CA THR A 98 -3.41 -1.76 1.79
C THR A 98 -3.88 -2.20 0.42
N LEU A 99 -2.98 -2.30 -0.57
CA LEU A 99 -3.31 -2.76 -1.90
C LEU A 99 -3.64 -4.25 -1.89
N MET A 100 -2.92 -5.06 -1.09
CA MET A 100 -3.30 -6.46 -0.86
C MET A 100 -4.72 -6.55 -0.31
N TRP A 101 -5.03 -5.80 0.75
CA TRP A 101 -6.37 -5.73 1.32
C TRP A 101 -7.41 -5.26 0.27
N PHE A 102 -7.15 -4.17 -0.44
CA PHE A 102 -8.04 -3.61 -1.45
C PHE A 102 -8.36 -4.61 -2.56
N THR A 103 -7.35 -5.28 -3.09
CA THR A 103 -7.58 -6.31 -4.12
C THR A 103 -8.42 -7.45 -3.56
N GLU A 104 -8.13 -7.94 -2.35
CA GLU A 104 -8.95 -8.96 -1.70
C GLU A 104 -10.40 -8.53 -1.50
N GLU A 105 -10.66 -7.29 -1.07
CA GLU A 105 -12.02 -6.78 -0.90
C GLU A 105 -12.76 -6.62 -2.22
N VAL A 106 -12.13 -6.09 -3.26
CA VAL A 106 -12.75 -5.99 -4.60
C VAL A 106 -13.16 -7.38 -5.13
N TYR A 107 -12.43 -8.44 -4.77
CA TYR A 107 -12.79 -9.81 -5.13
C TYR A 107 -13.84 -10.44 -4.19
N LYS A 108 -14.06 -9.89 -2.99
CA LYS A 108 -15.00 -10.40 -1.98
C LYS A 108 -16.31 -9.61 -1.91
N SER A 109 -16.36 -8.37 -2.40
CA SER A 109 -17.47 -7.46 -2.13
C SER A 109 -18.56 -7.50 -3.21
N ASP A 110 -19.77 -7.90 -2.81
CA ASP A 110 -21.03 -7.72 -3.56
C ASP A 110 -21.58 -6.28 -3.48
N GLY A 111 -20.71 -5.27 -3.33
CA GLY A 111 -21.07 -3.85 -3.47
C GLY A 111 -21.41 -3.06 -2.19
N SER A 112 -21.05 -3.50 -0.98
CA SER A 112 -21.24 -2.72 0.24
C SER A 112 -19.92 -2.23 0.86
N GLY A 113 -19.67 -0.91 0.90
CA GLY A 113 -18.82 -0.34 1.96
C GLY A 113 -17.82 0.76 1.62
N ALA A 114 -18.19 1.85 0.92
CA ALA A 114 -17.26 2.95 0.63
C ALA A 114 -16.84 3.81 1.87
N SER A 115 -17.43 3.62 3.05
CA SER A 115 -17.11 4.41 4.26
C SER A 115 -16.07 3.77 5.19
N GLU A 116 -15.67 2.52 4.98
CA GLU A 116 -14.68 1.82 5.83
C GLU A 116 -13.24 1.88 5.29
N ASP A 117 -13.06 2.28 4.03
CA ASP A 117 -11.76 2.21 3.35
C ASP A 117 -10.68 3.07 4.00
N THR A 118 -10.99 4.31 4.38
CA THR A 118 -9.99 5.23 4.95
C THR A 118 -9.52 4.82 6.34
N ALA A 119 -10.43 4.33 7.17
CA ALA A 119 -10.10 3.83 8.52
C ALA A 119 -9.24 2.57 8.46
N VAL A 120 -9.51 1.67 7.51
CA VAL A 120 -8.69 0.46 7.29
C VAL A 120 -7.32 0.84 6.73
N ILE A 121 -7.27 1.73 5.74
CA ILE A 121 -6.00 2.26 5.20
C ILE A 121 -5.15 2.86 6.32
N GLU A 122 -5.73 3.73 7.15
CA GLU A 122 -5.03 4.36 8.28
C GLU A 122 -4.51 3.32 9.27
N LYS A 123 -5.35 2.34 9.63
CA LYS A 123 -4.97 1.24 10.54
C LYS A 123 -3.78 0.44 10.00
N ILE A 124 -3.77 0.11 8.71
CA ILE A 124 -2.67 -0.63 8.07
C ILE A 124 -1.39 0.22 8.04
N ILE A 125 -1.47 1.49 7.63
CA ILE A 125 -0.32 2.40 7.60
C ILE A 125 0.28 2.56 9.00
N ARG A 126 -0.55 2.81 10.02
CA ARG A 126 -0.08 2.95 11.41
C ARG A 126 0.55 1.67 11.94
N LYS A 127 0.01 0.49 11.59
CA LYS A 127 0.61 -0.81 11.94
C LYS A 127 1.99 -0.98 11.32
N GLN A 128 2.15 -0.59 10.06
CA GLN A 128 3.44 -0.65 9.36
C GLN A 128 4.46 0.30 10.00
N MET A 129 4.05 1.54 10.29
CA MET A 129 4.86 2.54 10.99
C MET A 129 5.32 2.03 12.36
N TYR A 130 4.41 1.49 13.17
CA TYR A 130 4.72 0.92 14.48
C TYR A 130 5.73 -0.23 14.38
N THR A 131 5.54 -1.13 13.41
CA THR A 131 6.43 -2.29 13.18
C THR A 131 7.84 -1.86 12.79
N GLU A 132 7.98 -0.73 12.08
CA GLU A 132 9.27 -0.22 11.64
C GLU A 132 9.90 0.81 12.59
N GLY A 133 9.19 1.19 13.65
CA GLY A 133 9.61 2.26 14.56
C GLY A 133 9.70 3.61 13.85
N VAL A 134 8.75 3.91 12.96
CA VAL A 134 8.57 5.21 12.33
C VAL A 134 7.43 5.94 13.02
N THR A 135 7.66 7.20 13.37
CA THR A 135 6.64 8.08 13.95
C THR A 135 6.50 9.29 13.03
N LEU A 136 5.26 9.68 12.74
CA LEU A 136 4.91 10.86 11.95
C LEU A 136 3.78 11.62 12.65
N SER A 137 3.63 12.89 12.32
CA SER A 137 2.49 13.68 12.75
C SER A 137 1.16 13.08 12.25
N ASN A 138 0.07 13.30 12.99
CA ASN A 138 -1.25 12.84 12.55
C ASN A 138 -1.65 13.44 11.21
N ARG A 139 -1.27 14.70 10.92
CA ARG A 139 -1.53 15.35 9.63
C ARG A 139 -0.81 14.62 8.49
N THR A 140 0.47 14.31 8.68
CA THR A 140 1.27 13.54 7.71
C THR A 140 0.62 12.19 7.43
N VAL A 141 0.16 11.49 8.48
CA VAL A 141 -0.53 10.18 8.34
C VAL A 141 -1.85 10.33 7.56
N THR A 142 -2.71 11.29 7.93
CA THR A 142 -3.98 11.54 7.22
C THR A 142 -3.76 11.85 5.74
N ASN A 143 -2.75 12.66 5.40
CA ASN A 143 -2.43 12.96 4.02
C ASN A 143 -1.93 11.72 3.26
N GLU A 144 -1.17 10.83 3.92
CA GLU A 144 -0.73 9.57 3.30
C GLU A 144 -1.88 8.57 3.09
N VAL A 145 -2.87 8.55 4.00
CA VAL A 145 -4.12 7.80 3.82
C VAL A 145 -4.85 8.28 2.56
N GLN A 146 -4.96 9.60 2.36
CA GLN A 146 -5.61 10.17 1.18
C GLN A 146 -4.86 9.81 -0.12
N ARG A 147 -3.53 9.93 -0.15
CA ARG A 147 -2.71 9.48 -1.29
C ARG A 147 -2.83 8.00 -1.58
N THR A 148 -3.05 7.19 -0.55
CA THR A 148 -3.28 5.75 -0.70
C THR A 148 -4.63 5.46 -1.32
N LYS A 149 -5.67 6.17 -0.87
CA LYS A 149 -7.00 6.10 -1.46
C LYS A 149 -7.00 6.50 -2.94
N GLU A 150 -6.37 7.62 -3.28
CA GLU A 150 -6.21 8.08 -4.68
C GLU A 150 -5.57 7.00 -5.56
N ARG A 151 -4.54 6.31 -5.06
CA ARG A 151 -3.89 5.21 -5.80
C ARG A 151 -4.80 3.99 -5.98
N HIS A 152 -5.65 3.69 -5.00
CA HIS A 152 -6.65 2.62 -5.13
C HIS A 152 -7.72 3.00 -6.15
N GLU A 153 -8.22 4.25 -6.13
CA GLU A 153 -9.18 4.77 -7.11
C GLU A 153 -8.60 4.76 -8.54
N GLU A 154 -7.33 5.13 -8.71
CA GLU A 154 -6.61 5.06 -9.99
C GLU A 154 -6.48 3.63 -10.53
N ILE A 155 -6.29 2.63 -9.65
CA ILE A 155 -6.32 1.21 -10.03
C ILE A 155 -7.75 0.80 -10.39
N ALA A 156 -8.74 1.13 -9.56
CA ALA A 156 -10.14 0.77 -9.78
C ALA A 156 -10.66 1.30 -11.12
N ALA A 157 -10.34 2.56 -11.45
CA ALA A 157 -10.74 3.20 -12.70
C ALA A 157 -10.17 2.50 -13.96
N GLN A 158 -9.02 1.82 -13.82
CA GLN A 158 -8.38 1.08 -14.90
C GLN A 158 -8.73 -0.42 -14.89
N GLY A 159 -9.43 -0.89 -13.85
CA GLY A 159 -9.76 -2.28 -13.59
C GLY A 159 -8.75 -2.99 -12.67
N THR A 160 -9.18 -4.05 -12.00
CA THR A 160 -8.39 -4.76 -10.97
C THR A 160 -7.72 -6.05 -11.46
N THR A 161 -7.48 -6.15 -12.77
CA THR A 161 -6.75 -7.29 -13.36
C THR A 161 -5.28 -7.29 -12.92
N SER A 162 -4.64 -8.46 -12.92
CA SER A 162 -3.22 -8.61 -12.54
C SER A 162 -2.29 -7.75 -13.39
N GLU A 163 -2.57 -7.62 -14.69
CA GLU A 163 -1.80 -6.76 -15.61
C GLU A 163 -1.93 -5.27 -15.26
N VAL A 164 -3.14 -4.80 -14.95
CA VAL A 164 -3.35 -3.41 -14.53
C VAL A 164 -2.64 -3.14 -13.22
N VAL A 165 -2.77 -4.03 -12.23
CA VAL A 165 -2.06 -3.90 -10.94
C VAL A 165 -0.55 -3.87 -11.17
N ARG A 166 0.00 -4.75 -12.01
CA ARG A 166 1.43 -4.79 -12.35
C ARG A 166 1.90 -3.49 -13.00
N ARG A 167 1.17 -2.98 -13.98
CA ARG A 167 1.44 -1.71 -14.64
C ARG A 167 1.40 -0.55 -13.64
N MET A 168 0.35 -0.46 -12.81
CA MET A 168 0.21 0.62 -11.83
C MET A 168 1.29 0.55 -10.74
N MET A 169 1.70 -0.65 -10.34
CA MET A 169 2.79 -0.82 -9.39
C MET A 169 4.12 -0.26 -9.89
N LYS A 170 4.40 -0.31 -11.20
CA LYS A 170 5.62 0.29 -11.74
C LYS A 170 5.65 1.81 -11.64
N ILE A 171 4.53 2.48 -11.83
CA ILE A 171 4.48 3.94 -11.66
C ILE A 171 4.47 4.35 -10.18
N TYR A 172 3.91 3.56 -9.28
CA TYR A 172 3.98 3.84 -7.84
C TYR A 172 5.34 3.51 -7.21
N GLU A 173 6.04 2.49 -7.72
CA GLU A 173 7.44 2.25 -7.38
C GLU A 173 8.30 3.45 -7.83
N LEU A 174 8.07 3.95 -9.05
CA LEU A 174 8.71 5.17 -9.55
C LEU A 174 8.39 6.38 -8.65
N GLU A 175 7.13 6.56 -8.26
CA GLU A 175 6.67 7.62 -7.35
C GLU A 175 7.45 7.60 -6.04
N ASN A 176 7.56 6.43 -5.39
CA ASN A 176 8.31 6.28 -4.15
C ASN A 176 9.80 6.59 -4.34
N ASN A 177 10.41 6.09 -5.42
CA ASN A 177 11.82 6.32 -5.71
C ASN A 177 12.12 7.80 -5.98
N LEU A 178 11.27 8.50 -6.73
CA LEU A 178 11.40 9.94 -6.95
C LEU A 178 11.10 10.75 -5.68
N SER A 179 10.17 10.30 -4.82
CA SER A 179 9.94 10.90 -3.51
C SER A 179 11.19 10.84 -2.63
N LYS A 180 11.89 9.70 -2.61
CA LYS A 180 13.18 9.53 -1.92
C LYS A 180 14.27 10.44 -2.47
N GLU A 181 14.46 10.46 -3.79
CA GLU A 181 15.44 11.33 -4.45
C GLU A 181 15.18 12.81 -4.15
N THR A 182 13.90 13.22 -4.21
CA THR A 182 13.50 14.61 -3.96
C THR A 182 13.67 14.98 -2.49
N MET A 183 13.25 14.12 -1.57
CA MET A 183 13.44 14.32 -0.13
C MET A 183 14.93 14.49 0.22
N LYS A 184 15.81 13.64 -0.33
CA LYS A 184 17.27 13.75 -0.13
C LYS A 184 17.83 15.09 -0.59
N LYS A 185 17.32 15.62 -1.71
CA LYS A 185 17.72 16.95 -2.20
C LYS A 185 17.24 18.06 -1.26
N VAL A 186 16.00 17.98 -0.78
CA VAL A 186 15.42 18.97 0.15
C VAL A 186 16.15 18.97 1.49
N SER A 187 16.46 17.77 2.02
CA SER A 187 17.13 17.57 3.30
C SER A 187 18.66 17.70 3.25
N ALA A 188 19.25 18.02 2.08
CA ALA A 188 20.69 18.13 1.96
C ALA A 188 21.20 19.40 2.67
N PRO A 189 22.16 19.31 3.60
CA PRO A 189 22.64 20.47 4.36
C PRO A 189 23.37 21.49 3.47
N ASN A 190 24.00 21.02 2.39
CA ASN A 190 24.77 21.83 1.44
C ASN A 190 24.03 21.99 0.10
N ARG A 191 22.68 22.04 0.11
CA ARG A 191 21.90 22.19 -1.12
C ARG A 191 22.26 23.51 -1.84
N THR A 192 22.43 23.43 -3.15
CA THR A 192 22.65 24.60 -4.02
C THR A 192 21.37 25.03 -4.73
N GLU A 193 20.48 24.07 -5.01
CA GLU A 193 19.15 24.32 -5.59
C GLU A 193 18.19 24.84 -4.50
N SER A 194 17.32 25.80 -4.85
CA SER A 194 16.27 26.28 -3.95
C SER A 194 15.17 25.21 -3.82
N ILE A 195 14.43 25.22 -2.70
CA ILE A 195 13.38 24.23 -2.45
C ILE A 195 12.24 24.36 -3.47
N HIS A 196 11.89 25.59 -3.86
CA HIS A 196 10.94 25.85 -4.93
C HIS A 196 11.39 25.24 -6.27
N ASP A 197 12.68 25.24 -6.54
CA ASP A 197 13.23 24.65 -7.75
C ASP A 197 13.27 23.12 -7.70
N ILE A 198 13.61 22.55 -6.53
CA ILE A 198 13.60 21.09 -6.28
C ILE A 198 12.18 20.53 -6.41
N LEU A 199 11.18 21.24 -5.86
CA LEU A 199 9.76 20.87 -5.86
C LEU A 199 9.00 21.43 -7.06
N ASN A 200 9.69 21.89 -8.11
CA ASN A 200 9.04 22.39 -9.30
C ASN A 200 8.28 21.28 -10.04
N THR A 201 6.97 21.50 -10.24
CA THR A 201 6.06 20.55 -10.89
C THR A 201 6.55 20.09 -12.26
N GLU A 202 6.95 21.02 -13.14
CA GLU A 202 7.39 20.67 -14.50
C GLU A 202 8.71 19.90 -14.50
N LYS A 203 9.64 20.23 -13.59
CA LYS A 203 10.88 19.45 -13.41
C LYS A 203 10.60 18.04 -12.93
N ILE A 204 9.64 17.84 -12.02
CA ILE A 204 9.26 16.51 -11.55
C ILE A 204 8.54 15.72 -12.65
N LYS A 205 7.59 16.32 -13.37
CA LYS A 205 6.92 15.70 -14.53
C LYS A 205 7.92 15.28 -15.60
N LEU A 206 8.90 16.12 -15.93
CA LEU A 206 9.96 15.79 -16.89
C LEU A 206 10.81 14.60 -16.41
N LYS A 207 11.15 14.54 -15.13
CA LYS A 207 11.86 13.39 -14.55
C LYS A 207 11.04 12.11 -14.61
N ILE A 208 9.75 12.18 -14.31
CA ILE A 208 8.82 11.04 -14.45
C ILE A 208 8.84 10.54 -15.89
N LYS A 209 8.55 11.43 -16.87
CA LYS A 209 8.55 11.07 -18.31
C LYS A 209 9.88 10.46 -18.76
N LYS A 210 11.01 11.03 -18.35
CA LYS A 210 12.34 10.49 -18.67
C LYS A 210 12.54 9.07 -18.13
N LYS A 211 12.13 8.80 -16.89
CA LYS A 211 12.23 7.46 -16.29
C LYS A 211 11.17 6.47 -16.80
N LEU A 212 10.03 6.96 -17.29
CA LEU A 212 9.04 6.12 -17.97
C LEU A 212 9.52 5.66 -19.34
N GLY A 213 10.40 6.41 -20.02
CA GLY A 213 10.95 6.03 -21.33
C GLY A 213 11.76 4.72 -21.36
N ILE A 214 12.13 4.17 -20.19
CA ILE A 214 12.79 2.86 -20.05
C ILE A 214 11.86 1.75 -19.56
N ILE A 215 10.60 2.08 -19.26
CA ILE A 215 9.60 1.14 -18.76
C ILE A 215 8.67 0.76 -19.92
N PRO A 216 8.32 -0.52 -20.12
CA PRO A 216 7.50 -0.97 -21.25
C PRO A 216 6.00 -0.69 -21.06
N TYR A 217 5.64 0.46 -20.46
CA TYR A 217 4.26 0.86 -20.21
C TYR A 217 4.06 2.33 -20.52
N ASN A 218 2.93 2.63 -21.18
CA ASN A 218 2.48 4.00 -21.41
C ASN A 218 1.47 4.40 -20.34
N TYR A 219 1.63 5.62 -19.82
CA TYR A 219 0.73 6.23 -18.85
C TYR A 219 0.21 7.54 -19.44
N ASP A 220 -1.07 7.84 -19.21
CA ASP A 220 -1.65 9.09 -19.65
C ASP A 220 -1.07 10.28 -18.87
N GLY A 221 -1.31 11.49 -19.38
CA GLY A 221 -0.85 12.72 -18.74
C GLY A 221 -1.49 12.96 -17.37
N VAL A 222 -2.70 12.46 -17.13
CA VAL A 222 -3.45 12.66 -15.88
C VAL A 222 -2.79 11.89 -14.73
N ILE A 223 -2.42 10.63 -14.97
CA ILE A 223 -1.66 9.81 -14.01
C ILE A 223 -0.30 10.44 -13.74
N ILE A 224 0.40 10.92 -14.76
CA ILE A 224 1.71 11.60 -14.58
C ILE A 224 1.56 12.86 -13.71
N ASP A 225 0.51 13.64 -13.94
CA ASP A 225 0.23 14.87 -13.19
C ASP A 225 -0.14 14.56 -11.73
N SER A 226 -0.96 13.52 -11.52
CA SER A 226 -1.34 13.01 -10.21
C SER A 226 -0.12 12.53 -9.41
N VAL A 227 0.74 11.72 -10.03
CA VAL A 227 2.00 11.22 -9.45
C VAL A 227 2.94 12.38 -9.08
N ALA A 228 3.10 13.36 -9.96
CA ALA A 228 3.92 14.54 -9.68
C ALA A 228 3.39 15.33 -8.47
N SER A 229 2.07 15.55 -8.41
CA SER A 229 1.40 16.21 -7.29
C SER A 229 1.62 15.47 -5.96
N ARG A 230 1.46 14.13 -5.97
CA ARG A 230 1.68 13.30 -4.78
C ARG A 230 3.13 13.33 -4.29
N ILE A 231 4.11 13.30 -5.20
CA ILE A 231 5.54 13.42 -4.83
C ILE A 231 5.79 14.76 -4.12
N ILE A 232 5.33 15.87 -4.72
CA ILE A 232 5.52 17.21 -4.15
C ILE A 232 4.82 17.34 -2.80
N GLY A 233 3.56 16.91 -2.73
CA GLY A 233 2.77 16.94 -1.51
C GLY A 233 3.42 16.12 -0.40
N ARG A 234 3.84 14.88 -0.70
CA ARG A 234 4.47 13.99 0.30
C ARG A 234 5.76 14.60 0.83
N VAL A 235 6.63 15.13 -0.05
CA VAL A 235 7.87 15.76 0.38
C VAL A 235 7.60 17.02 1.19
N THR A 236 6.66 17.87 0.75
CA THR A 236 6.30 19.11 1.45
C THR A 236 5.78 18.84 2.85
N ASP A 237 4.87 17.88 3.01
CA ASP A 237 4.28 17.54 4.30
C ASP A 237 5.32 16.99 5.26
N ILE A 238 6.10 15.99 4.82
CA ILE A 238 7.13 15.39 5.68
C ILE A 238 8.19 16.43 6.05
N SER A 239 8.60 17.28 5.10
CA SER A 239 9.62 18.29 5.39
C SER A 239 9.16 19.34 6.41
N LYS A 240 7.89 19.76 6.34
CA LYS A 240 7.32 20.77 7.25
C LYS A 240 6.91 20.17 8.60
N ASP A 241 6.31 19.00 8.61
CA ASP A 241 5.62 18.44 9.78
C ASP A 241 6.61 17.73 10.70
N GLU A 242 7.67 17.17 10.14
CA GLU A 242 8.69 16.41 10.87
C GLU A 242 9.97 17.22 11.12
N ASN A 243 9.91 18.55 10.90
CA ASN A 243 11.00 19.51 11.13
C ASN A 243 12.32 19.11 10.46
N ILE A 244 12.25 18.67 9.20
CA ILE A 244 13.44 18.32 8.40
C ILE A 244 14.04 19.58 7.75
N MET A 245 13.24 20.64 7.63
CA MET A 245 13.60 21.95 7.09
C MET A 245 13.58 23.04 8.15
#